data_AF-A0A517L2W8-F1
#
_entry.id   AF-A0A517L2W8-F1
#
_cell.length_a   1.000
_cell.length_b   1.000
_cell.length_c   1.000
_cell.angle_alpha   90.00
_cell.angle_beta   90.00
_cell.angle_gamma   90.00
#
_symmetry.space_group_name_H-M   'P 1'
#
loop_
_entity.id
_entity.type
_entity.pdbx_description
1 polymer ?
#
loop_
_entity_poly.entity_id
_entity_poly.type
_entity_poly.pdbx_seq_one_letter_code
_entity_poly.pdbx_strand_id
1 'polypeptide(L)'
;MQIPSYGAAPISATFLGARALQITFLIVVVGLTSNFVNGMVMAQHDPSKEIVGALVITCLAMLYTLLSISFYWASANIGMFVMAAIDFLIFIAFTVVSVSVGRPVASLNCYYPFANFGGDVLKNIQDNIGKPGSTIALQSWTGMSKSNCFETKAIWGFCIALTVLYFTTAALLPTLHFKNKKAGGFVKTVE
;
A
#
# COMPACT_ATOMS: atom_id res chain seq x y z
N MET A 1 -2.75 6.34 -27.21
CA MET A 1 -1.27 6.40 -27.19
C MET A 1 -0.74 4.98 -27.26
N GLN A 2 0.22 4.72 -28.14
CA GLN A 2 0.82 3.39 -28.29
C GLN A 2 1.72 3.07 -27.10
N ILE A 3 1.63 1.84 -26.59
CA ILE A 3 2.43 1.40 -25.44
C ILE A 3 3.88 1.17 -25.91
N PRO A 4 4.89 1.77 -25.26
CA PRO A 4 6.29 1.53 -25.61
C PRO A 4 6.67 0.04 -25.43
N SER A 5 7.12 -0.65 -26.47
CA SER A 5 7.44 -2.09 -26.39
C SER A 5 8.77 -2.38 -25.71
N TYR A 6 9.76 -1.48 -25.82
CA TYR A 6 11.14 -1.67 -25.34
C TYR A 6 11.76 -3.04 -25.75
N GLY A 7 11.41 -3.54 -26.93
CA GLY A 7 11.85 -4.85 -27.42
C GLY A 7 11.22 -6.06 -26.71
N ALA A 8 10.22 -5.84 -25.84
CA ALA A 8 9.53 -6.86 -25.07
C ALA A 8 8.08 -6.46 -24.73
N ALA A 9 7.23 -6.40 -25.77
CA ALA A 9 5.81 -6.06 -25.67
C ALA A 9 5.05 -6.70 -24.49
N PRO A 10 5.15 -8.02 -24.20
CA PRO A 10 4.40 -8.61 -23.09
C PRO A 10 4.85 -8.07 -21.73
N ILE A 11 6.15 -7.82 -21.54
CA ILE A 11 6.70 -7.34 -20.26
C ILE A 11 6.28 -5.88 -20.01
N SER A 12 6.29 -5.08 -21.08
CA SER A 12 5.77 -3.71 -21.06
C SER A 12 4.30 -3.64 -20.68
N ALA A 13 3.46 -4.50 -21.29
CA ALA A 13 2.05 -4.58 -20.97
C ALA A 13 1.80 -5.03 -19.52
N THR A 14 2.56 -6.02 -19.01
CA THR A 14 2.47 -6.45 -17.61
C THR A 14 2.85 -5.34 -16.64
N PHE A 15 3.88 -4.54 -16.94
CA PHE A 15 4.26 -3.38 -16.12
C PHE A 15 3.13 -2.36 -16.03
N LEU A 16 2.53 -1.98 -17.17
CA LEU A 16 1.42 -1.02 -17.19
C LEU A 16 0.17 -1.57 -16.48
N GLY A 17 -0.12 -2.87 -16.64
CA GLY A 17 -1.20 -3.54 -15.92
C GLY A 17 -0.97 -3.56 -14.41
N ALA A 18 0.26 -3.83 -13.97
CA ALA A 18 0.63 -3.76 -12.55
C ALA A 18 0.48 -2.34 -11.99
N ARG A 19 0.84 -1.29 -12.75
CA ARG A 19 0.63 0.11 -12.36
C ARG A 19 -0.85 0.45 -12.19
N ALA A 20 -1.70 0.00 -13.10
CA ALA A 20 -3.15 0.22 -12.99
C ALA A 20 -3.74 -0.45 -11.72
N LEU A 21 -3.32 -1.68 -11.42
CA LEU A 21 -3.73 -2.39 -10.21
C LEU A 21 -3.18 -1.71 -8.94
N GLN A 22 -1.92 -1.24 -8.95
CA GLN A 22 -1.33 -0.48 -7.85
C GLN A 22 -2.17 0.77 -7.56
N ILE A 23 -2.49 1.58 -8.57
CA ILE A 23 -3.33 2.79 -8.40
C ILE A 23 -4.69 2.43 -7.79
N THR A 24 -5.32 1.37 -8.30
CA THR A 24 -6.63 0.92 -7.82
C THR A 24 -6.59 0.56 -6.34
N PHE A 25 -5.60 -0.25 -5.93
CA PHE A 25 -5.44 -0.65 -4.53
C PHE A 25 -5.04 0.51 -3.62
N LEU A 26 -4.20 1.45 -4.10
CA LEU A 26 -3.85 2.65 -3.35
C LEU A 26 -5.08 3.52 -3.07
N ILE A 27 -5.97 3.71 -4.05
CA ILE A 27 -7.23 4.45 -3.87
C ILE A 27 -8.11 3.78 -2.81
N VAL A 28 -8.26 2.45 -2.87
CA VAL A 28 -9.03 1.70 -1.89
C VAL A 28 -8.44 1.84 -0.49
N VAL A 29 -7.12 1.70 -0.34
CA VAL A 29 -6.43 1.87 0.96
C VAL A 29 -6.64 3.28 1.51
N VAL A 30 -6.49 4.33 0.69
CA VAL A 30 -6.75 5.71 1.12
C VAL A 30 -8.20 5.89 1.58
N GLY A 31 -9.18 5.33 0.86
CA GLY A 31 -10.59 5.41 1.23
C GLY A 31 -10.89 4.74 2.57
N LEU A 32 -10.46 3.49 2.74
CA LEU A 32 -10.67 2.73 3.98
C LEU A 32 -9.94 3.37 5.17
N THR A 33 -8.68 3.78 4.99
CA THR A 33 -7.92 4.43 6.07
C THR A 33 -8.51 5.77 6.47
N SER A 34 -9.03 6.56 5.53
CA SER A 34 -9.69 7.84 5.83
C SER A 34 -10.98 7.65 6.62
N ASN A 35 -11.80 6.65 6.25
CA ASN A 35 -13.02 6.32 6.99
C ASN A 35 -12.70 5.82 8.41
N PHE A 36 -11.70 4.96 8.54
CA PHE A 36 -11.22 4.47 9.83
C PHE A 36 -10.71 5.59 10.75
N VAL A 37 -9.94 6.53 10.21
CA VAL A 37 -9.47 7.73 10.94
C VAL A 37 -10.64 8.62 11.35
N ASN A 38 -11.59 8.86 10.45
CA ASN A 38 -12.80 9.63 10.77
C ASN A 38 -13.58 9.01 11.93
N GLY A 39 -13.70 7.67 11.97
CA GLY A 39 -14.33 6.96 13.08
C GLY A 39 -13.66 7.24 14.43
N MET A 40 -12.33 7.26 14.50
CA MET A 40 -11.59 7.57 15.73
C MET A 40 -11.78 9.02 16.16
N VAL A 41 -11.68 9.95 15.21
CA VAL A 41 -11.84 11.40 15.49
C VAL A 41 -13.25 11.72 15.97
N MET A 42 -14.28 11.13 15.35
CA MET A 42 -15.67 11.28 15.79
C MET A 42 -15.89 10.73 17.21
N ALA A 43 -15.13 9.72 17.61
CA ALA A 43 -15.13 9.18 18.97
C ALA A 43 -14.21 9.94 19.94
N GLN A 44 -13.68 11.11 19.56
CA GLN A 44 -12.80 11.96 20.38
C GLN A 44 -11.46 11.30 20.75
N HIS A 45 -10.98 10.37 19.91
CA HIS A 45 -9.70 9.71 20.07
C HIS A 45 -8.72 10.10 18.96
N ASP A 46 -7.44 10.19 19.34
CA ASP A 46 -6.38 10.44 18.37
C ASP A 46 -6.08 9.17 17.55
N PRO A 47 -5.87 9.31 16.23
CA PRO A 47 -5.63 8.16 15.36
C PRO A 47 -4.32 7.46 15.72
N SER A 48 -4.32 6.13 15.61
CA SER A 48 -3.13 5.33 15.89
C SER A 48 -1.98 5.65 14.92
N LYS A 49 -0.76 5.69 15.45
CA LYS A 49 0.45 6.09 14.70
C LYS A 49 0.72 5.19 13.49
N GLU A 50 0.37 3.91 13.59
CA GLU A 50 0.55 2.92 12.54
C GLU A 50 -0.32 3.23 11.31
N ILE A 51 -1.58 3.61 11.53
CA ILE A 51 -2.52 3.94 10.43
C ILE A 51 -2.16 5.27 9.79
N VAL A 52 -1.77 6.27 10.61
CA VAL A 52 -1.30 7.56 10.08
C VAL A 52 -0.04 7.35 9.23
N GLY A 53 0.91 6.54 9.69
CA GLY A 53 2.11 6.21 8.92
C GLY A 53 1.79 5.48 7.61
N ALA A 54 0.88 4.50 7.64
CA ALA A 54 0.41 3.79 6.45
C ALA A 54 -0.26 4.73 5.44
N LEU A 55 -1.08 5.68 5.90
CA LEU A 55 -1.74 6.67 5.05
C LEU A 55 -0.71 7.56 4.33
N VAL A 56 0.28 8.08 5.05
CA VAL A 56 1.34 8.94 4.47
C VAL A 56 2.12 8.18 3.39
N ILE A 57 2.55 6.94 3.67
CA ILE A 57 3.26 6.10 2.71
C ILE A 57 2.39 5.83 1.47
N THR A 58 1.10 5.55 1.68
CA THR A 58 0.15 5.28 0.59
C THR A 58 -0.03 6.50 -0.32
N CYS A 59 -0.14 7.71 0.25
CA CYS A 59 -0.24 8.95 -0.52
C CYS A 59 1.03 9.23 -1.35
N LEU A 60 2.22 9.06 -0.76
CA LEU A 60 3.49 9.23 -1.48
C LEU A 60 3.63 8.20 -2.60
N ALA A 61 3.28 6.94 -2.32
CA ALA A 61 3.31 5.86 -3.30
C ALA A 61 2.32 6.11 -4.45
N MET A 62 1.13 6.66 -4.16
CA MET A 62 0.15 7.02 -5.19
C MET A 62 0.67 8.11 -6.12
N LEU A 63 1.22 9.20 -5.57
CA LEU A 63 1.83 10.29 -6.34
C LEU A 63 2.97 9.76 -7.23
N TYR A 64 3.86 8.95 -6.67
CA TYR A 64 4.94 8.32 -7.43
C TYR A 64 4.40 7.43 -8.55
N THR A 65 3.40 6.58 -8.27
CA THR A 65 2.86 5.65 -9.27
C THR A 65 2.26 6.39 -10.46
N LEU A 66 1.56 7.50 -10.23
CA LEU A 66 1.04 8.36 -11.29
C LEU A 66 2.17 8.98 -12.13
N LEU A 67 3.19 9.55 -11.49
CA LEU A 67 4.33 10.15 -12.18
C LEU A 67 5.14 9.10 -12.97
N SER A 68 5.25 7.89 -12.45
CA SER A 68 6.00 6.80 -13.08
C SER A 68 5.43 6.40 -14.45
N ILE A 69 4.10 6.55 -14.65
CA ILE A 69 3.46 6.28 -15.95
C ILE A 69 3.93 7.31 -16.98
N SER A 70 3.95 8.59 -16.61
CA SER A 70 4.45 9.65 -17.50
C SER A 70 5.93 9.45 -17.84
N PHE A 71 6.75 9.11 -16.84
CA PHE A 71 8.17 8.81 -17.08
C PHE A 71 8.38 7.57 -17.94
N TYR A 72 7.53 6.55 -17.81
CA TYR A 72 7.58 5.35 -18.62
C TYR A 72 7.32 5.63 -20.11
N TRP A 73 6.47 6.61 -20.42
CA TRP A 73 6.23 7.05 -21.80
C TRP A 73 7.28 8.02 -22.34
N ALA A 74 8.00 8.74 -21.47
CA ALA A 74 9.02 9.71 -21.88
C ALA A 74 10.30 9.07 -22.47
N SER A 75 10.38 7.75 -22.62
CA SER A 75 11.48 7.02 -23.30
C SER A 75 12.90 7.27 -22.74
N ALA A 76 13.02 7.77 -21.51
CA ALA A 76 14.32 8.03 -20.90
C ALA A 76 14.93 6.74 -20.33
N ASN A 77 15.95 6.19 -21.00
CA ASN A 77 16.58 4.91 -20.64
C ASN A 77 17.19 4.87 -19.22
N ILE A 78 17.67 6.00 -18.69
CA ILE A 78 18.18 6.11 -17.31
C ILE A 78 17.02 6.08 -16.29
N GLY A 79 15.85 6.56 -16.68
CA GLY A 79 14.66 6.60 -15.81
C GLY A 79 14.19 5.21 -15.38
N MET A 80 14.41 4.16 -16.18
CA MET A 80 13.97 2.80 -15.85
C MET A 80 14.65 2.23 -14.60
N PHE A 81 15.94 2.47 -14.41
CA PHE A 81 16.66 1.97 -13.23
C PHE A 81 16.31 2.75 -11.97
N VAL A 82 16.14 4.07 -12.09
CA VAL A 82 15.67 4.93 -10.99
C VAL A 82 14.26 4.53 -10.58
N MET A 83 13.37 4.27 -11.53
CA MET A 83 12.02 3.75 -11.23
C MET A 83 12.08 2.40 -10.52
N ALA A 84 12.94 1.48 -10.95
CA ALA A 84 13.10 0.18 -10.29
C ALA A 84 13.58 0.31 -8.84
N ALA A 85 14.52 1.22 -8.59
CA ALA A 85 15.02 1.49 -7.25
C ALA A 85 13.94 2.08 -6.34
N ILE A 86 13.15 3.03 -6.84
CA ILE A 86 12.05 3.62 -6.06
C ILE A 86 10.94 2.58 -5.80
N ASP A 87 10.58 1.76 -6.79
CA ASP A 87 9.64 0.65 -6.59
C ASP A 87 10.11 -0.31 -5.50
N PHE A 88 11.41 -0.62 -5.47
CA PHE A 88 11.99 -1.47 -4.44
C PHE A 88 11.95 -0.82 -3.04
N LEU A 89 12.19 0.49 -2.94
CA LEU A 89 12.03 1.23 -1.68
C LEU A 89 10.57 1.23 -1.19
N ILE A 90 9.61 1.42 -2.10
CA ILE A 90 8.18 1.37 -1.78
C ILE A 90 7.76 -0.05 -1.37
N PHE A 91 8.28 -1.08 -2.04
CA PHE A 91 8.10 -2.48 -1.64
C PHE A 91 8.55 -2.72 -0.19
N ILE A 92 9.73 -2.22 0.21
CA ILE A 92 10.20 -2.33 1.60
C ILE A 92 9.26 -1.58 2.55
N ALA A 93 8.84 -0.36 2.19
CA ALA A 93 7.93 0.43 3.01
C ALA A 93 6.59 -0.30 3.26
N PHE A 94 5.95 -0.84 2.23
CA PHE A 94 4.70 -1.61 2.40
C PHE A 94 4.91 -2.94 3.12
N THR A 95 6.10 -3.54 3.04
CA THR A 95 6.44 -4.72 3.85
C THR A 95 6.45 -4.37 5.34
N VAL A 96 7.09 -3.25 5.73
CA VAL A 96 7.12 -2.77 7.11
C VAL A 96 5.71 -2.44 7.62
N VAL A 97 4.89 -1.77 6.80
CA VAL A 97 3.48 -1.50 7.12
C VAL A 97 2.69 -2.79 7.30
N SER A 98 2.88 -3.77 6.41
CA SER A 98 2.19 -5.06 6.49
C SER A 98 2.54 -5.85 7.75
N VAL A 99 3.80 -5.79 8.20
CA VAL A 99 4.23 -6.46 9.44
C VAL A 99 3.73 -5.72 10.68
N SER A 100 3.80 -4.38 10.70
CA SER A 100 3.37 -3.57 11.85
C SER A 100 1.86 -3.64 12.08
N VAL A 101 1.05 -3.55 11.01
CA VAL A 101 -0.41 -3.71 11.07
C VAL A 101 -0.82 -5.17 11.23
N GLY A 102 -0.07 -6.11 10.64
CA GLY A 102 -0.43 -7.53 10.66
C GLY A 102 -0.36 -8.17 12.05
N ARG A 103 0.62 -7.79 12.88
CA ARG A 103 0.78 -8.36 14.24
C ARG A 103 -0.48 -8.21 15.11
N PRO A 104 -1.04 -7.00 15.32
CA PRO A 104 -2.25 -6.86 16.12
C PRO A 104 -3.48 -7.44 15.41
N VAL A 105 -3.57 -7.39 14.09
CA VAL A 105 -4.78 -7.75 13.34
C VAL A 105 -4.92 -9.27 13.10
N ALA A 106 -3.80 -10.00 13.07
CA ALA A 106 -3.80 -11.44 12.80
C ALA A 106 -4.51 -12.26 13.88
N SER A 107 -4.43 -11.84 15.14
CA SER A 107 -5.03 -12.53 16.29
C SER A 107 -6.50 -12.18 16.53
N LEU A 108 -7.06 -11.20 15.81
CA LEU A 108 -8.46 -10.79 16.00
C LEU A 108 -9.45 -11.67 15.23
N ASN A 109 -10.47 -12.13 15.95
CA ASN A 109 -11.68 -12.72 15.38
C ASN A 109 -12.76 -11.64 15.19
N CYS A 110 -13.08 -11.30 13.94
CA CYS A 110 -14.06 -10.25 13.65
C CYS A 110 -15.53 -10.66 13.88
N TYR A 111 -15.82 -11.94 14.07
CA TYR A 111 -17.20 -12.39 14.32
C TYR A 111 -17.62 -12.16 15.77
N TYR A 112 -16.66 -12.21 16.69
CA TYR A 112 -16.88 -11.98 18.11
C TYR A 112 -16.04 -10.78 18.58
N PRO A 113 -16.57 -9.55 18.47
CA PRO A 113 -15.95 -8.36 19.04
C PRO A 113 -15.63 -8.61 20.52
N PHE A 114 -14.52 -8.04 20.99
CA PHE A 114 -14.01 -8.20 22.36
C PHE A 114 -13.53 -9.60 22.80
N ALA A 115 -13.77 -10.67 22.04
CA ALA A 115 -13.49 -12.03 22.49
C ALA A 115 -12.00 -12.39 22.67
N ASN A 116 -11.09 -11.62 22.07
CA ASN A 116 -9.64 -11.87 22.11
C ASN A 116 -8.85 -10.75 22.77
N PHE A 117 -9.51 -9.89 23.57
CA PHE A 117 -8.77 -8.85 24.29
C PHE A 117 -8.02 -9.45 25.47
N GLY A 118 -6.69 -9.45 25.37
CA GLY A 118 -5.81 -9.69 26.52
C GLY A 118 -5.92 -8.55 27.56
N GLY A 119 -5.43 -8.80 28.77
CA GLY A 119 -5.49 -7.84 29.87
C GLY A 119 -4.87 -6.47 29.55
N ASP A 120 -3.84 -6.42 28.71
CA ASP A 120 -3.20 -5.17 28.29
C ASP A 120 -4.09 -4.33 27.37
N VAL A 121 -4.90 -4.97 26.54
CA VAL A 121 -5.84 -4.26 25.67
C VAL A 121 -7.03 -3.74 26.46
N LEU A 122 -7.52 -4.52 27.43
CA LEU A 122 -8.55 -4.06 28.38
C LEU A 122 -8.07 -2.84 29.18
N LYS A 123 -6.83 -2.88 29.69
CA LYS A 123 -6.22 -1.72 30.37
C LYS A 123 -6.09 -0.51 29.45
N ASN A 124 -5.61 -0.70 28.22
CA ASN A 124 -5.49 0.41 27.26
C ASN A 124 -6.85 1.06 26.97
N ILE A 125 -7.92 0.27 26.87
CA ILE A 125 -9.28 0.80 26.76
C ILE A 125 -9.67 1.51 28.05
N GLN A 126 -9.54 0.86 29.21
CA GLN A 126 -9.97 1.40 30.50
C GLN A 126 -9.25 2.71 30.88
N ASP A 127 -7.98 2.86 30.50
CA ASP A 127 -7.17 4.04 30.78
C ASP A 127 -7.45 5.21 29.83
N ASN A 128 -7.96 4.93 28.62
CA ASN A 128 -8.10 5.93 27.55
C ASN A 128 -9.56 6.20 27.13
N ILE A 129 -10.50 5.32 27.47
CA ILE A 129 -11.92 5.47 27.13
C ILE A 129 -12.52 6.63 27.93
N GLY A 130 -13.23 7.53 27.24
CA GLY A 130 -13.83 8.73 27.84
C GLY A 130 -12.86 9.88 28.13
N LYS A 131 -11.57 9.77 27.78
CA LYS A 131 -10.61 10.88 27.82
C LYS A 131 -10.46 11.49 26.42
N PRO A 132 -10.98 12.69 26.15
CA PRO A 132 -10.85 13.33 24.85
C PRO A 132 -9.36 13.58 24.53
N GLY A 133 -8.93 13.25 23.31
CA GLY A 133 -7.53 13.38 22.87
C GLY A 133 -6.61 12.26 23.35
N SER A 134 -7.16 11.14 23.84
CA SER A 134 -6.35 9.96 24.15
C SER A 134 -6.05 9.15 22.88
N THR A 135 -4.84 8.61 22.78
CA THR A 135 -4.46 7.69 21.69
C THR A 135 -4.87 6.28 22.07
N ILE A 136 -5.80 5.69 21.32
CA ILE A 136 -6.18 4.29 21.48
C ILE A 136 -5.27 3.41 20.61
N ALA A 137 -4.77 2.31 21.17
CA ALA A 137 -3.99 1.35 20.40
C ALA A 137 -4.82 0.76 19.25
N LEU A 138 -4.19 0.53 18.10
CA LEU A 138 -4.86 -0.02 16.91
C LEU A 138 -5.66 -1.30 17.22
N GLN A 139 -5.10 -2.19 18.03
CA GLN A 139 -5.75 -3.43 18.42
C GLN A 139 -7.06 -3.20 19.21
N SER A 140 -7.06 -2.23 20.13
CA SER A 140 -8.22 -1.86 20.95
C SER A 140 -9.38 -1.35 20.09
N TRP A 141 -9.08 -0.44 19.15
CA TRP A 141 -10.10 0.14 18.27
C TRP A 141 -10.65 -0.86 17.25
N THR A 142 -9.78 -1.70 16.71
CA THR A 142 -10.14 -2.70 15.70
C THR A 142 -11.03 -3.81 16.25
N GLY A 143 -10.85 -4.19 17.52
CA GLY A 143 -11.69 -5.21 18.17
C GLY A 143 -13.01 -4.70 18.75
N MET A 144 -13.26 -3.40 18.68
CA MET A 144 -14.45 -2.76 19.27
C MET A 144 -15.73 -3.00 18.46
N SER A 145 -15.61 -3.14 17.13
CA SER A 145 -16.75 -3.40 16.26
C SER A 145 -16.39 -4.34 15.11
N LYS A 146 -17.38 -5.08 14.62
CA LYS A 146 -17.23 -5.96 13.46
C LYS A 146 -16.77 -5.17 12.22
N SER A 147 -17.32 -3.97 12.03
CA SER A 147 -16.99 -3.09 10.90
C SER A 147 -15.51 -2.71 10.92
N ASN A 148 -15.02 -2.18 12.03
CA ASN A 148 -13.63 -1.72 12.18
C ASN A 148 -12.63 -2.87 11.98
N CYS A 149 -12.98 -4.07 12.46
CA CYS A 149 -12.16 -5.27 12.32
C CYS A 149 -12.00 -5.69 10.84
N PHE A 150 -13.12 -5.79 10.10
CA PHE A 150 -13.06 -6.16 8.68
C PHE A 150 -12.41 -5.08 7.83
N GLU A 151 -12.67 -3.81 8.12
CA GLU A 151 -12.04 -2.67 7.46
C GLU A 151 -10.51 -2.71 7.61
N THR A 152 -10.01 -2.97 8.82
CA THR A 152 -8.56 -3.04 9.06
C THR A 152 -7.93 -4.29 8.45
N LYS A 153 -8.64 -5.44 8.47
CA LYS A 153 -8.19 -6.64 7.74
C LYS A 153 -8.12 -6.40 6.24
N ALA A 154 -9.05 -5.63 5.68
CA ALA A 154 -9.02 -5.24 4.27
C ALA A 154 -7.81 -4.35 3.99
N ILE A 155 -7.57 -3.30 4.79
CA ILE A 155 -6.38 -2.44 4.67
C ILE A 155 -5.10 -3.28 4.69
N TRP A 156 -4.97 -4.19 5.66
CA TRP A 156 -3.82 -5.08 5.76
C TRP A 156 -3.64 -5.97 4.50
N GLY A 157 -4.72 -6.58 4.01
CA GLY A 157 -4.70 -7.40 2.80
C GLY A 157 -4.28 -6.62 1.55
N PHE A 158 -4.80 -5.39 1.38
CA PHE A 158 -4.40 -4.52 0.26
C PHE A 158 -2.93 -4.08 0.38
N CYS A 159 -2.40 -3.83 1.57
CA CYS A 159 -0.98 -3.55 1.78
C CYS A 159 -0.10 -4.72 1.31
N ILE A 160 -0.48 -5.98 1.61
CA ILE A 160 0.24 -7.17 1.12
C ILE A 160 0.17 -7.26 -0.40
N ALA A 161 -1.01 -7.03 -0.99
CA ALA A 161 -1.17 -7.06 -2.44
C ALA A 161 -0.30 -5.99 -3.12
N LEU A 162 -0.23 -4.78 -2.54
CA LEU A 162 0.66 -3.71 -3.01
C LEU A 162 2.13 -4.11 -2.91
N THR A 163 2.56 -4.75 -1.82
CA THR A 163 3.93 -5.29 -1.69
C THR A 163 4.28 -6.21 -2.86
N VAL A 164 3.41 -7.16 -3.21
CA VAL A 164 3.63 -8.08 -4.34
C VAL A 164 3.70 -7.33 -5.67
N LEU A 165 2.80 -6.36 -5.89
CA LEU A 165 2.79 -5.58 -7.12
C LEU A 165 4.04 -4.72 -7.28
N TYR A 166 4.50 -4.03 -6.23
CA TYR A 166 5.72 -3.21 -6.28
C TYR A 166 6.98 -4.05 -6.45
N PHE A 167 7.04 -5.24 -5.83
CA PHE A 167 8.12 -6.19 -6.11
C PHE A 167 8.13 -6.61 -7.57
N THR A 168 6.95 -6.88 -8.13
CA THR A 168 6.80 -7.25 -9.54
C THR A 168 7.30 -6.14 -10.45
N THR A 169 6.89 -4.88 -10.23
CA THR A 169 7.36 -3.76 -11.08
C THR A 169 8.85 -3.47 -10.90
N ALA A 170 9.40 -3.61 -9.68
CA ALA A 170 10.83 -3.50 -9.41
C ALA A 170 11.66 -4.54 -10.17
N ALA A 171 11.15 -5.76 -10.35
CA ALA A 171 11.81 -6.82 -11.11
C ALA A 171 11.65 -6.67 -12.63
N LEU A 172 10.50 -6.20 -13.11
CA LEU A 172 10.23 -6.03 -14.54
C LEU A 172 11.04 -4.90 -15.19
N LEU A 173 11.27 -3.79 -14.48
CA LEU A 173 11.96 -2.62 -15.04
C LEU A 173 13.44 -2.88 -15.45
N PRO A 174 14.30 -3.53 -14.64
CA PRO A 174 15.64 -3.90 -15.06
C PRO A 174 15.63 -4.89 -16.24
N THR A 175 14.72 -5.86 -16.25
CA THR A 175 14.65 -6.86 -17.34
C THR A 175 14.22 -6.22 -18.67
N LEU A 176 13.30 -5.26 -18.64
CA LEU A 176 12.96 -4.40 -19.78
C LEU A 176 14.16 -3.61 -20.28
N HIS A 177 14.93 -3.00 -19.37
CA HIS A 177 16.12 -2.23 -19.75
C HIS A 177 17.18 -3.12 -20.43
N PHE A 178 17.48 -4.31 -19.88
CA PHE A 178 18.42 -5.25 -20.49
C PHE A 178 17.96 -5.73 -21.88
N LYS A 179 16.65 -5.98 -22.07
CA LYS A 179 16.10 -6.35 -23.38
C LYS A 179 16.13 -5.18 -24.37
N ASN A 180 15.84 -3.96 -23.93
CA ASN A 180 15.92 -2.77 -24.76
C ASN A 180 17.35 -2.54 -25.29
N LYS A 181 18.35 -2.73 -24.42
CA LYS A 181 19.77 -2.63 -24.81
C LYS A 181 20.16 -3.71 -25.84
N LYS A 182 19.70 -4.94 -25.67
CA LYS A 182 19.93 -6.04 -26.64
C LYS A 182 19.23 -5.83 -27.98
N ALA A 183 18.09 -5.12 -28.00
CA ALA A 183 17.35 -4.77 -29.21
C ALA A 183 17.93 -3.55 -29.96
N GLY A 184 19.10 -3.04 -29.57
CA GLY A 184 19.75 -1.89 -30.20
C GLY A 184 19.21 -0.53 -29.75
N GLY A 185 18.45 -0.47 -28.65
CA GLY A 185 17.92 0.79 -28.10
C GLY A 185 16.75 1.41 -28.88
N PHE A 186 16.27 0.75 -29.94
CA PHE A 186 15.10 1.20 -30.69
C PHE A 186 13.82 0.87 -29.91
N VAL A 187 13.15 1.90 -29.41
CA VAL A 187 11.78 1.78 -28.89
C VAL A 187 10.86 1.50 -30.07
N LYS A 188 10.62 0.22 -30.35
CA LYS A 188 9.56 -0.18 -31.27
C LYS A 188 8.22 0.13 -30.60
N THR A 189 7.41 1.01 -31.17
CA THR A 189 5.99 1.11 -30.85
C THR A 189 5.30 -0.12 -31.41
N VAL A 190 4.45 -0.79 -30.61
CA VAL A 190 3.60 -1.85 -31.14
C VAL A 190 2.50 -1.15 -31.96
N GLU A 191 2.41 -1.46 -33.25
CA GLU A 191 1.24 -1.09 -34.08
C GLU A 191 -0.02 -1.78 -33.56
#